data_AF-A0A971AMY9-F1
#
_entry.id   AF-A0A971AMY9-F1
#
_cell.length_a   1.000
_cell.length_b   1.000
_cell.length_c   1.000
_cell.angle_alpha   90.00
_cell.angle_beta   90.00
_cell.angle_gamma   90.00
#
_symmetry.space_group_name_H-M   'P 1'
#
loop_
_entity.id
_entity.type
_entity.pdbx_description
1 polymer ?
#
loop_
_entity_poly.entity_id
_entity_poly.type
_entity_poly.pdbx_seq_one_letter_code
_entity_poly.pdbx_strand_id
1 'polypeptide(L)'
;MKRVVLAVLIAFVLMTVPLVTISSAATYTVQPGDTLYLIGKKFNINYTEIQKANNLQSSYLYPGQVLTIPTSSGQNSGYFNYTVQRGDTLFLIGKKFGVNYRDIMSFNGISNPTIYPGQVLKIPTARTTVGSGIVGSRGSFSWRDIELMARVVSGEARGEPFVGQVAVASVILNRLKNPLFPNTIAGVIYQPWAFTAVYDGQINVPPVKSAYEAVAAAIRGWDPTGGALYYWNPARATSPWVWTRKIITAIGNHIFAI
;
A
#
# COMPACT_ATOMS: atom_id res chain seq x y z
N MET A 1 33.89 53.75 63.73
CA MET A 1 32.91 53.30 62.71
C MET A 1 33.60 52.25 61.83
N LYS A 2 33.28 50.96 61.99
CA LYS A 2 33.77 49.88 61.13
C LYS A 2 32.57 48.99 60.79
N ARG A 3 32.20 48.94 59.51
CA ARG A 3 31.11 48.11 58.99
C ARG A 3 31.64 46.69 58.80
N VAL A 4 31.07 45.71 59.49
CA VAL A 4 31.33 44.28 59.27
C VAL A 4 30.29 43.80 58.26
N VAL A 5 30.72 43.42 57.06
CA VAL A 5 29.88 42.81 56.03
C VAL A 5 29.91 41.30 56.27
N LEU A 6 28.78 40.73 56.69
CA LEU A 6 28.59 39.29 56.83
C LEU A 6 28.15 38.73 55.47
N ALA A 7 29.05 38.04 54.78
CA ALA A 7 28.74 37.33 53.54
C ALA A 7 27.98 36.04 53.88
N VAL A 8 26.69 35.99 53.56
CA VAL A 8 25.86 34.78 53.63
C VAL A 8 26.05 34.00 52.33
N LEU A 9 26.85 32.93 52.38
CA LEU A 9 26.94 31.93 51.32
C LEU A 9 25.66 31.06 51.36
N ILE A 10 24.71 31.37 50.48
CA ILE A 10 23.55 30.49 50.24
C ILE A 10 24.01 29.40 49.27
N ALA A 11 24.27 28.21 49.79
CA ALA A 11 24.48 27.02 48.97
C ALA A 11 23.14 26.60 48.34
N PHE A 12 22.94 26.93 47.06
CA PHE A 12 21.83 26.42 46.26
C PHE A 12 22.15 24.97 45.86
N VAL A 13 21.63 23.99 46.62
CA VAL A 13 21.61 22.61 46.18
C VAL A 13 20.57 22.52 45.06
N LEU A 14 21.02 22.50 43.80
CA LEU A 14 20.17 22.17 42.66
C LEU A 14 19.75 20.70 42.77
N MET A 15 18.60 20.45 43.42
CA MET A 15 17.91 19.17 43.34
C MET A 15 17.38 19.05 41.92
N THR A 16 18.07 18.30 41.07
CA THR A 16 17.58 17.98 39.72
C THR A 16 16.37 17.06 39.86
N VAL A 17 15.17 17.63 39.77
CA VAL A 17 13.97 16.84 39.52
C VAL A 17 14.15 16.22 38.13
N PRO A 18 14.14 14.88 38.00
CA PRO A 18 14.14 14.29 36.67
C PRO A 18 12.91 14.81 35.93
N LEU A 19 13.11 15.40 34.76
CA LEU A 19 12.01 15.74 33.87
C LEU A 19 11.34 14.42 33.49
N VAL A 20 10.25 14.07 34.15
CA VAL A 20 9.36 13.01 33.67
C VAL A 20 8.63 13.60 32.47
N THR A 21 9.10 13.28 31.28
CA THR A 21 8.37 13.58 30.05
C THR A 21 7.10 12.74 30.06
N ILE A 22 5.96 13.34 30.38
CA ILE A 22 4.66 12.70 30.19
C ILE A 22 4.42 12.67 28.68
N SER A 23 4.68 11.51 28.06
CA SER A 23 4.18 11.24 26.71
C SER A 23 2.66 11.34 26.75
N SER A 24 2.08 12.21 25.92
CA SER A 24 0.65 12.50 25.89
C SER A 24 -0.14 11.28 25.39
N ALA A 25 -0.42 10.30 26.24
CA ALA A 25 -1.23 9.15 25.86
C ALA A 25 -2.69 9.55 25.63
N ALA A 26 -3.24 9.22 24.46
CA ALA A 26 -4.68 9.32 24.22
C ALA A 26 -5.38 8.15 24.95
N THR A 27 -6.56 8.36 25.52
CA THR A 27 -7.35 7.26 26.10
C THR A 27 -8.50 6.87 25.18
N TYR A 28 -8.91 5.60 25.22
CA TYR A 28 -10.04 5.09 24.44
C TYR A 28 -10.95 4.20 25.30
N THR A 29 -12.24 4.52 25.32
CA THR A 29 -13.25 3.70 25.98
C THR A 29 -13.76 2.62 25.04
N VAL A 30 -13.51 1.36 25.39
CA VAL A 30 -13.94 0.16 24.66
C VAL A 30 -15.45 0.17 24.47
N GLN A 31 -15.91 -0.05 23.23
CA GLN A 31 -17.32 -0.15 22.88
C GLN A 31 -17.75 -1.63 22.77
N PRO A 32 -19.05 -1.95 22.86
CA PRO A 32 -19.55 -3.28 22.55
C PRO A 32 -19.07 -3.76 21.17
N GLY A 33 -18.41 -4.92 21.14
CA GLY A 33 -17.85 -5.53 19.91
C GLY A 33 -16.40 -5.11 19.59
N ASP A 34 -15.78 -4.24 20.38
CA ASP A 34 -14.37 -3.91 20.20
C ASP A 34 -13.46 -5.09 20.58
N THR A 35 -12.34 -5.19 19.86
CA THR A 35 -11.22 -6.07 20.19
C THR A 35 -9.93 -5.25 20.19
N LEU A 36 -8.89 -5.68 20.91
CA LEU A 36 -7.58 -5.02 20.87
C LEU A 36 -7.06 -4.86 19.42
N TYR A 37 -7.39 -5.81 18.55
CA TYR A 37 -7.07 -5.75 17.13
C TYR A 37 -7.81 -4.61 16.39
N LEU A 38 -9.13 -4.49 16.59
CA LEU A 38 -9.93 -3.42 15.95
C LEU A 38 -9.54 -2.04 16.46
N ILE A 39 -9.26 -1.93 17.76
CA ILE A 39 -8.77 -0.70 18.40
C ILE A 39 -7.37 -0.36 17.87
N GLY A 40 -6.45 -1.33 17.83
CA GLY A 40 -5.13 -1.16 17.25
C GLY A 40 -5.19 -0.69 15.79
N LYS A 41 -6.10 -1.27 15.00
CA LYS A 41 -6.36 -0.81 13.63
C LYS A 41 -6.86 0.63 13.58
N LYS A 42 -7.80 1.01 14.46
CA LYS A 42 -8.38 2.36 14.54
C LYS A 42 -7.33 3.41 14.85
N PHE A 43 -6.40 3.10 15.76
CA PHE A 43 -5.34 4.02 16.18
C PHE A 43 -4.01 3.79 15.47
N ASN A 44 -3.97 2.87 14.50
CA ASN A 44 -2.76 2.49 13.76
C ASN A 44 -1.59 2.10 14.69
N ILE A 45 -1.88 1.35 15.75
CA ILE A 45 -0.96 0.87 16.79
C ILE A 45 -1.09 -0.65 16.88
N ASN A 46 0.00 -1.35 17.17
CA ASN A 46 -0.09 -2.80 17.35
C ASN A 46 -0.93 -3.13 18.60
N TYR A 47 -1.85 -4.08 18.48
CA TYR A 47 -2.68 -4.49 19.60
C TYR A 47 -1.86 -4.93 20.82
N THR A 48 -0.65 -5.47 20.61
CA THR A 48 0.29 -5.85 21.68
C THR A 48 0.91 -4.65 22.39
N GLU A 49 1.07 -3.51 21.71
CA GLU A 49 1.52 -2.26 22.33
C GLU A 49 0.41 -1.67 23.20
N ILE A 50 -0.85 -1.74 22.74
CA ILE A 50 -2.01 -1.40 23.58
C ILE A 50 -2.08 -2.36 24.77
N GLN A 51 -1.87 -3.66 24.55
CA GLN A 51 -1.90 -4.66 25.61
C GLN A 51 -0.83 -4.38 26.69
N LYS A 52 0.41 -4.10 26.27
CA LYS A 52 1.52 -3.73 27.17
C LYS A 52 1.28 -2.41 27.89
N ALA A 53 0.85 -1.37 27.16
CA ALA A 53 0.57 -0.05 27.74
C ALA A 53 -0.53 -0.09 28.81
N ASN A 54 -1.39 -1.11 28.77
CA ASN A 54 -2.49 -1.32 29.71
C ASN A 54 -2.29 -2.52 30.65
N ASN A 55 -1.09 -3.11 30.68
CA ASN A 55 -0.74 -4.27 31.52
C ASN A 55 -1.75 -5.43 31.40
N LEU A 56 -2.34 -5.62 30.22
CA LEU A 56 -3.36 -6.63 29.99
C LEU A 56 -2.71 -8.01 29.84
N GLN A 57 -3.14 -8.96 30.67
CA GLN A 57 -2.67 -10.36 30.62
C GLN A 57 -3.41 -11.19 29.56
N SER A 58 -4.52 -10.69 29.02
CA SER A 58 -5.31 -11.32 27.96
C SER A 58 -5.81 -10.30 26.94
N SER A 59 -6.33 -10.79 25.81
CA SER A 59 -6.92 -9.95 24.75
C SER A 59 -8.42 -9.67 24.95
N TYR A 60 -9.02 -10.17 26.03
CA TYR A 60 -10.41 -9.91 26.37
C TYR A 60 -10.58 -8.47 26.84
N LEU A 61 -11.56 -7.78 26.27
CA LEU A 61 -11.93 -6.41 26.61
C LEU A 61 -13.38 -6.35 27.08
N TYR A 62 -13.64 -5.51 28.07
CA TYR A 62 -14.99 -5.24 28.55
C TYR A 62 -15.49 -3.90 27.98
N PRO A 63 -16.73 -3.81 27.47
CA PRO A 63 -17.32 -2.52 27.12
C PRO A 63 -17.26 -1.54 28.30
N GLY A 64 -16.85 -0.30 28.05
CA GLY A 64 -16.61 0.71 29.07
C GLY A 64 -15.19 0.72 29.65
N GLN A 65 -14.37 -0.31 29.38
CA GLN A 65 -12.97 -0.34 29.78
C GLN A 65 -12.20 0.80 29.09
N VAL A 66 -11.43 1.58 29.86
CA VAL A 66 -10.60 2.65 29.31
C VAL A 66 -9.20 2.11 29.06
N LEU A 67 -8.74 2.21 27.82
CA LEU A 67 -7.39 1.84 27.40
C LEU A 67 -6.56 3.10 27.17
N THR A 68 -5.35 3.08 27.69
CA THR A 68 -4.23 3.93 27.30
C THR A 68 -3.81 3.53 25.89
N ILE A 69 -3.97 4.45 24.93
CA ILE A 69 -3.51 4.29 23.57
C ILE A 69 -2.16 5.01 23.46
N PRO A 70 -1.04 4.26 23.37
CA PRO A 70 0.28 4.88 23.35
C PRO A 70 0.44 5.70 22.07
N THR A 71 0.59 7.02 22.20
CA THR A 71 0.94 7.87 21.06
C THR A 71 2.37 7.58 20.65
N SER A 72 2.61 7.44 19.35
CA SER A 72 3.92 7.12 18.75
C SER A 72 4.92 8.28 18.90
N SER A 73 5.33 8.57 20.13
CA SER A 73 6.36 9.54 20.48
C SER A 73 7.28 8.91 21.51
N GLY A 74 8.13 8.00 21.04
CA GLY A 74 9.15 7.37 21.88
C GLY A 74 9.52 5.99 21.36
N GLN A 75 10.48 5.99 20.41
CA GLN A 75 11.44 4.92 20.15
C GLN A 75 10.90 3.49 20.30
N ASN A 76 10.59 2.79 19.19
CA ASN A 76 10.76 1.33 19.11
C ASN A 76 10.63 0.83 17.66
N SER A 77 11.66 0.11 17.22
CA SER A 77 11.82 -0.70 15.99
C SER A 77 10.86 -0.38 14.85
N GLY A 78 11.36 0.18 13.75
CA GLY A 78 10.56 0.48 12.54
C GLY A 78 9.88 -0.71 11.84
N TYR A 79 9.66 -1.83 12.55
CA TYR A 79 8.96 -3.04 12.13
C TYR A 79 8.39 -3.83 13.33
N PHE A 80 7.41 -4.70 13.07
CA PHE A 80 6.93 -5.76 13.96
C PHE A 80 7.09 -7.14 13.29
N ASN A 81 7.05 -8.24 14.05
CA ASN A 81 7.15 -9.59 13.48
C ASN A 81 5.75 -10.16 13.15
N TYR A 82 5.63 -10.79 12.00
CA TYR A 82 4.42 -11.49 11.56
C TYR A 82 4.76 -12.92 11.11
N THR A 83 4.07 -13.91 11.67
CA THR A 83 4.18 -15.30 11.23
C THR A 83 3.22 -15.56 10.07
N VAL A 84 3.79 -15.94 8.93
CA VAL A 84 3.06 -16.26 7.70
C VAL A 84 2.08 -17.40 7.96
N GLN A 85 0.82 -17.21 7.55
CA GLN A 85 -0.26 -18.19 7.67
C GLN A 85 -0.48 -18.93 6.35
N ARG A 86 -1.19 -20.07 6.39
CA ARG A 86 -1.59 -20.79 5.17
C ARG A 86 -2.44 -19.88 4.29
N GLY A 87 -2.01 -19.68 3.04
CA GLY A 87 -2.69 -18.82 2.07
C GLY A 87 -2.22 -17.36 2.06
N ASP A 88 -1.28 -16.99 2.95
CA ASP A 88 -0.67 -15.68 2.89
C ASP A 88 0.22 -15.52 1.66
N THR A 89 0.25 -14.30 1.15
CA THR A 89 1.27 -13.80 0.23
C THR A 89 1.82 -12.51 0.82
N LEU A 90 3.05 -12.12 0.45
CA LEU A 90 3.60 -10.82 0.88
C LEU A 90 2.68 -9.66 0.53
N PHE A 91 1.93 -9.79 -0.58
CA PHE A 91 0.90 -8.84 -0.96
C PHE A 91 -0.27 -8.79 0.03
N LEU A 92 -0.87 -9.93 0.38
CA LEU A 92 -2.01 -9.96 1.31
C LEU A 92 -1.60 -9.46 2.69
N ILE A 93 -0.37 -9.77 3.12
CA ILE A 93 0.24 -9.27 4.35
C ILE A 93 0.43 -7.74 4.25
N GLY A 94 1.04 -7.24 3.18
CA GLY A 94 1.22 -5.82 2.96
C GLY A 94 -0.10 -5.05 2.95
N LYS A 95 -1.12 -5.58 2.26
CA LYS A 95 -2.48 -5.03 2.26
C LYS A 95 -3.11 -5.04 3.65
N LYS A 96 -2.95 -6.13 4.40
CA LYS A 96 -3.46 -6.29 5.77
C LYS A 96 -2.87 -5.24 6.73
N PHE A 97 -1.60 -4.90 6.54
CA PHE A 97 -0.85 -4.00 7.43
C PHE A 97 -0.59 -2.60 6.85
N GLY A 98 -1.09 -2.31 5.65
CA GLY A 98 -0.94 -1.00 5.01
C GLY A 98 0.49 -0.68 4.58
N VAL A 99 1.33 -1.68 4.30
CA VAL A 99 2.72 -1.52 3.87
C VAL A 99 2.96 -2.13 2.50
N ASN A 100 3.99 -1.66 1.78
CA ASN A 100 4.35 -2.26 0.51
C ASN A 100 4.95 -3.64 0.73
N TYR A 101 4.53 -4.64 -0.05
CA TYR A 101 5.13 -5.96 0.01
C TYR A 101 6.63 -5.94 -0.34
N ARG A 102 7.09 -4.97 -1.15
CA ARG A 102 8.50 -4.73 -1.43
C ARG A 102 9.27 -4.14 -0.26
N ASP A 103 8.60 -3.34 0.57
CA ASP A 103 9.20 -2.84 1.81
C ASP A 103 9.31 -3.99 2.82
N ILE A 104 8.34 -4.90 2.85
CA ILE A 104 8.47 -6.16 3.59
C ILE A 104 9.64 -6.96 3.01
N MET A 105 9.77 -7.10 1.69
CA MET A 105 10.87 -7.83 1.06
C MET A 105 12.25 -7.24 1.43
N SER A 106 12.42 -5.92 1.28
CA SER A 106 13.68 -5.24 1.57
C SER A 106 14.05 -5.32 3.05
N PHE A 107 13.08 -5.18 3.97
CA PHE A 107 13.31 -5.34 5.41
C PHE A 107 13.72 -6.75 5.82
N ASN A 108 13.34 -7.75 5.02
CA ASN A 108 13.61 -9.16 5.29
C ASN A 108 14.72 -9.75 4.42
N GLY A 109 15.38 -8.94 3.57
CA GLY A 109 16.37 -9.44 2.62
C GLY A 109 15.82 -10.47 1.62
N ILE A 110 14.54 -10.37 1.29
CA ILE A 110 13.85 -11.31 0.40
C ILE A 110 13.93 -10.80 -1.04
N SER A 111 14.55 -11.56 -1.93
CA SER A 111 14.61 -11.22 -3.37
C SER A 111 13.46 -11.82 -4.18
N ASN A 112 12.89 -12.93 -3.71
CA ASN A 112 11.76 -13.63 -4.36
C ASN A 112 10.52 -13.54 -3.46
N PRO A 113 9.34 -13.10 -3.96
CA PRO A 113 8.17 -12.87 -3.13
C PRO A 113 7.50 -14.14 -2.55
N THR A 114 7.99 -15.33 -2.86
CA THR A 114 7.52 -16.59 -2.27
C THR A 114 7.81 -16.63 -0.78
N ILE A 115 6.78 -16.94 0.01
CA ILE A 115 6.84 -17.12 1.46
C ILE A 115 6.16 -18.43 1.85
N TYR A 116 6.53 -18.98 3.01
CA TYR A 116 6.00 -20.26 3.49
C TYR A 116 5.29 -20.10 4.84
N PRO A 117 4.19 -20.83 5.09
CA PRO A 117 3.54 -20.84 6.40
C PRO A 117 4.54 -21.16 7.52
N GLY A 118 4.49 -20.39 8.60
CA GLY A 118 5.44 -20.46 9.72
C GLY A 118 6.66 -19.55 9.59
N GLN A 119 6.94 -18.99 8.41
CA GLN A 119 8.00 -18.00 8.23
C GLN A 119 7.69 -16.73 9.04
N VAL A 120 8.69 -16.18 9.73
CA VAL A 120 8.54 -14.91 10.46
C VAL A 120 9.10 -13.76 9.63
N LEU A 121 8.26 -12.76 9.37
CA LEU A 121 8.59 -11.57 8.59
C LEU A 121 8.63 -10.32 9.48
N LYS A 122 9.63 -9.47 9.28
CA LYS A 122 9.68 -8.09 9.78
C LYS A 122 8.77 -7.22 8.91
N ILE A 123 7.63 -6.81 9.43
CA ILE A 123 6.67 -5.93 8.76
C ILE A 123 6.91 -4.49 9.22
N PRO A 124 7.31 -3.57 8.34
CA PRO A 124 7.61 -2.19 8.74
C PRO A 124 6.43 -1.50 9.43
N THR A 125 6.69 -0.72 10.47
CA THR A 125 5.67 0.09 11.20
C THR A 125 5.72 1.56 10.78
N ALA A 126 6.88 2.02 10.29
CA ALA A 126 6.98 3.30 9.65
C ALA A 126 6.13 3.24 8.38
N ARG A 127 5.01 3.97 8.37
CA ARG A 127 4.60 4.60 7.14
C ARG A 127 5.81 5.42 6.71
N THR A 128 6.58 4.94 5.74
CA THR A 128 7.13 5.89 4.77
C THR A 128 5.93 6.76 4.46
N THR A 129 6.00 8.03 4.85
CA THR A 129 5.07 9.04 4.42
C THR A 129 5.14 9.06 2.90
N VAL A 130 4.47 8.10 2.26
CA VAL A 130 3.89 8.25 0.95
C VAL A 130 2.89 9.34 1.21
N GLY A 131 3.33 10.58 1.01
CA GLY A 131 2.60 11.76 1.42
C GLY A 131 1.14 11.58 1.08
N SER A 132 0.28 11.70 2.09
CA SER A 132 -0.99 12.39 1.86
C SER A 132 -0.64 13.86 1.56
N GLY A 133 -0.02 14.05 0.39
CA GLY A 133 0.09 15.31 -0.31
C GLY A 133 -0.89 15.16 -1.47
N ILE A 134 -2.08 15.69 -1.26
CA ILE A 134 -2.69 16.65 -2.19
C ILE A 134 -2.64 16.23 -3.67
N VAL A 135 -3.82 15.90 -4.21
CA VAL A 135 -4.31 16.41 -5.49
C VAL A 135 -3.31 16.34 -6.66
N GLY A 136 -3.52 15.34 -7.53
CA GLY A 136 -3.28 15.40 -8.97
C GLY A 136 -2.05 16.20 -9.43
N SER A 137 -0.87 15.59 -9.43
CA SER A 137 0.13 15.96 -10.42
C SER A 137 -0.06 15.07 -11.64
N ARG A 138 -0.49 15.68 -12.75
CA ARG A 138 -0.59 15.05 -14.08
C ARG A 138 0.82 14.61 -14.51
N GLY A 139 1.30 13.48 -14.01
CA GLY A 139 2.63 12.96 -14.35
C GLY A 139 3.28 11.99 -13.36
N SER A 140 2.81 11.86 -12.13
CA SER A 140 3.41 10.94 -11.14
C SER A 140 2.41 9.88 -10.68
N PHE A 141 2.62 8.62 -11.10
CA PHE A 141 1.79 7.48 -10.71
C PHE A 141 2.16 6.99 -9.31
N SER A 142 1.16 6.78 -8.44
CA SER A 142 1.42 6.19 -7.13
C SER A 142 1.80 4.72 -7.26
N TRP A 143 2.46 4.15 -6.24
CA TRP A 143 2.74 2.72 -6.21
C TRP A 143 1.48 1.87 -6.36
N ARG A 144 0.37 2.31 -5.75
CA ARG A 144 -0.93 1.61 -5.83
C ARG A 144 -1.46 1.59 -7.27
N ASP A 145 -1.26 2.67 -8.02
CA ASP A 145 -1.64 2.75 -9.43
C ASP A 145 -0.79 1.82 -10.29
N ILE A 146 0.53 1.85 -10.11
CA ILE A 146 1.48 0.98 -10.84
C ILE A 146 1.16 -0.48 -10.59
N GLU A 147 0.89 -0.85 -9.34
CA GLU A 147 0.54 -2.22 -8.99
C GLU A 147 -0.83 -2.62 -9.56
N LEU A 148 -1.83 -1.74 -9.51
CA LEU A 148 -3.14 -2.03 -10.10
C LEU A 148 -3.05 -2.24 -11.61
N MET A 149 -2.25 -1.42 -12.31
CA MET A 149 -1.94 -1.62 -13.73
C MET A 149 -1.23 -2.95 -13.97
N ALA A 150 -0.22 -3.29 -13.14
CA ALA A 150 0.53 -4.53 -13.30
C ALA A 150 -0.33 -5.78 -13.09
N ARG A 151 -1.35 -5.71 -12.21
CA ARG A 151 -2.34 -6.78 -12.02
C ARG A 151 -3.17 -7.00 -13.28
N VAL A 152 -3.65 -5.92 -13.89
CA VAL A 152 -4.37 -5.98 -15.17
C VAL A 152 -3.48 -6.57 -16.25
N VAL A 153 -2.27 -6.03 -16.45
CA VAL A 153 -1.33 -6.54 -17.47
C VAL A 153 -1.00 -8.03 -17.24
N SER A 154 -0.86 -8.47 -15.98
CA SER A 154 -0.63 -9.87 -15.63
C SER A 154 -1.79 -10.81 -15.95
N GLY A 155 -3.03 -10.29 -15.98
CA GLY A 155 -4.22 -11.06 -16.33
C GLY A 155 -4.52 -11.02 -17.84
N GLU A 156 -4.43 -9.84 -18.44
CA GLU A 156 -4.81 -9.58 -19.84
C GLU A 156 -3.76 -10.03 -20.86
N ALA A 157 -2.47 -9.94 -20.50
CA ALA A 157 -1.36 -10.20 -21.40
C ALA A 157 -0.46 -11.34 -20.90
N ARG A 158 -1.02 -12.27 -20.12
CA ARG A 158 -0.29 -13.47 -19.69
C ARG A 158 0.02 -14.34 -20.91
N GLY A 159 1.30 -14.64 -21.11
CA GLY A 159 1.77 -15.45 -22.25
C GLY A 159 1.98 -14.65 -23.54
N GLU A 160 1.65 -13.36 -23.54
CA GLU A 160 1.96 -12.45 -24.65
C GLU A 160 3.45 -12.07 -24.64
N PRO A 161 4.04 -11.74 -25.82
CA PRO A 161 5.36 -11.15 -25.87
C PRO A 161 5.43 -9.87 -25.04
N PHE A 162 6.62 -9.49 -24.58
CA PHE A 162 6.80 -8.31 -23.72
C PHE A 162 6.20 -7.03 -24.33
N VAL A 163 6.32 -6.86 -25.66
CA VAL A 163 5.70 -5.75 -26.41
C VAL A 163 4.17 -5.74 -26.25
N GLY A 164 3.51 -6.90 -26.21
CA GLY A 164 2.07 -7.04 -25.96
C GLY A 164 1.68 -6.68 -24.52
N GLN A 165 2.54 -6.98 -23.54
CA GLN A 165 2.33 -6.55 -22.15
C GLN A 165 2.44 -5.02 -22.01
N VAL A 166 3.42 -4.40 -22.70
CA VAL A 166 3.55 -2.93 -22.77
C VAL A 166 2.36 -2.31 -23.49
N ALA A 167 1.84 -2.97 -24.52
CA ALA A 167 0.68 -2.51 -25.28
C ALA A 167 -0.59 -2.40 -24.40
N VAL A 168 -0.89 -3.42 -23.59
CA VAL A 168 -2.03 -3.35 -22.64
C VAL A 168 -1.84 -2.24 -21.60
N ALA A 169 -0.63 -2.09 -21.05
CA ALA A 169 -0.32 -1.00 -20.12
C ALA A 169 -0.53 0.38 -20.78
N SER A 170 -0.15 0.52 -22.05
CA SER A 170 -0.28 1.75 -22.82
C SER A 170 -1.74 2.11 -23.06
N VAL A 171 -2.62 1.14 -23.34
CA VAL A 171 -4.07 1.36 -23.45
C VAL A 171 -4.66 1.95 -22.16
N ILE A 172 -4.23 1.47 -20.97
CA ILE A 172 -4.67 2.05 -19.69
C ILE A 172 -4.27 3.53 -19.59
N LEU A 173 -3.03 3.85 -19.97
CA LEU A 173 -2.53 5.23 -19.95
C LEU A 173 -3.18 6.13 -21.01
N ASN A 174 -3.51 5.57 -22.17
CA ASN A 174 -4.21 6.27 -23.25
C ASN A 174 -5.64 6.61 -22.84
N ARG A 175 -6.34 5.66 -22.19
CA ARG A 175 -7.66 5.91 -21.57
C ARG A 175 -7.56 6.99 -20.51
N LEU A 176 -6.58 6.93 -19.61
CA LEU A 176 -6.38 7.95 -18.57
C LEU A 176 -6.22 9.38 -19.15
N LYS A 177 -5.59 9.50 -20.32
CA LYS A 177 -5.40 10.79 -21.02
C LYS A 177 -6.63 11.24 -21.82
N ASN A 178 -7.55 10.33 -22.14
CA ASN A 178 -8.67 10.60 -23.02
C ASN A 178 -9.90 11.08 -22.22
N PRO A 179 -10.53 12.20 -22.61
CA PRO A 179 -11.66 12.79 -21.87
C PRO A 179 -12.93 11.91 -21.85
N LEU A 180 -13.03 10.89 -22.70
CA LEU A 180 -14.14 9.94 -22.71
C LEU A 180 -14.05 8.87 -21.62
N PHE A 181 -12.93 8.81 -20.89
CA PHE A 181 -12.67 7.83 -19.85
C PHE A 181 -12.44 8.50 -18.50
N PRO A 182 -12.56 7.75 -17.38
CA PRO A 182 -12.22 8.25 -16.07
C PRO A 182 -10.77 8.75 -16.00
N ASN A 183 -10.55 9.79 -15.21
CA ASN A 183 -9.26 10.47 -15.06
C ASN A 183 -8.39 9.91 -13.91
N THR A 184 -8.68 8.68 -13.46
CA THR A 184 -7.88 7.95 -12.47
C THR A 184 -7.59 6.54 -12.95
N ILE A 185 -6.45 5.96 -12.55
CA ILE A 185 -6.08 4.59 -12.92
C ILE A 185 -7.11 3.59 -12.41
N ALA A 186 -7.54 3.73 -11.15
CA ALA A 186 -8.61 2.92 -10.60
C ALA A 186 -9.92 3.09 -11.37
N GLY A 187 -10.29 4.32 -11.74
CA GLY A 187 -11.47 4.58 -12.54
C GLY A 187 -11.44 3.87 -13.89
N VAL A 188 -10.32 3.93 -14.62
CA VAL A 188 -10.14 3.24 -15.90
C VAL A 188 -10.21 1.73 -15.74
N ILE A 189 -9.53 1.18 -14.72
CA ILE A 189 -9.42 -0.27 -14.51
C ILE A 189 -10.75 -0.89 -14.05
N TYR A 190 -11.49 -0.22 -13.19
CA TYR A 190 -12.76 -0.73 -12.66
C TYR A 190 -13.98 -0.33 -13.49
N GLN A 191 -13.79 0.26 -14.68
CA GLN A 191 -14.92 0.44 -15.60
C GLN A 191 -15.59 -0.90 -15.92
N PRO A 192 -16.94 -0.94 -15.98
CA PRO A 192 -17.66 -2.15 -16.33
C PRO A 192 -17.12 -2.82 -17.59
N TRP A 193 -16.69 -4.09 -17.47
CA TRP A 193 -16.20 -4.93 -18.56
C TRP A 193 -14.94 -4.43 -19.28
N ALA A 194 -14.19 -3.49 -18.69
CA ALA A 194 -13.00 -2.92 -19.31
C ALA A 194 -11.79 -3.87 -19.37
N PHE A 195 -11.66 -4.74 -18.35
CA PHE A 195 -10.58 -5.71 -18.19
C PHE A 195 -11.13 -6.98 -17.54
N THR A 196 -10.94 -8.15 -18.17
CA THR A 196 -11.40 -9.44 -17.64
C THR A 196 -10.69 -9.80 -16.34
N ALA A 197 -9.45 -9.33 -16.15
CA ALA A 197 -8.67 -9.54 -14.92
C ALA A 197 -9.41 -9.10 -13.65
N VAL A 198 -10.28 -8.08 -13.74
CA VAL A 198 -11.09 -7.60 -12.61
C VAL A 198 -12.16 -8.62 -12.22
N TYR A 199 -12.88 -9.16 -13.20
CA TYR A 199 -14.03 -10.06 -13.00
C TYR A 199 -13.61 -11.49 -12.68
N ASP A 200 -12.54 -11.96 -13.31
CA ASP A 200 -12.01 -13.31 -13.11
C ASP A 200 -11.19 -13.43 -11.80
N GLY A 201 -11.18 -12.39 -10.97
CA GLY A 201 -10.47 -12.34 -9.70
C GLY A 201 -8.94 -12.24 -9.80
N GLN A 202 -8.38 -12.23 -11.02
CA GLN A 202 -6.93 -12.10 -11.26
C GLN A 202 -6.38 -10.78 -10.71
N ILE A 203 -7.21 -9.74 -10.60
CA ILE A 203 -6.87 -8.48 -9.95
C ILE A 203 -6.48 -8.66 -8.48
N ASN A 204 -6.85 -9.76 -7.83
CA ASN A 204 -6.43 -10.06 -6.45
C ASN A 204 -5.12 -10.88 -6.38
N VAL A 205 -4.65 -11.40 -7.52
CA VAL A 205 -3.43 -12.21 -7.60
C VAL A 205 -2.19 -11.31 -7.69
N PRO A 206 -1.06 -11.67 -7.05
CA PRO A 206 0.19 -10.93 -7.21
C PRO A 206 0.64 -10.83 -8.68
N PRO A 207 1.02 -9.64 -9.19
CA PRO A 207 1.53 -9.48 -10.55
C PRO A 207 2.85 -10.22 -10.77
N VAL A 208 3.06 -10.68 -12.01
CA VAL A 208 4.35 -11.22 -12.43
C VAL A 208 5.36 -10.08 -12.66
N LYS A 209 6.66 -10.37 -12.54
CA LYS A 209 7.73 -9.38 -12.70
C LYS A 209 7.66 -8.63 -14.03
N SER A 210 7.42 -9.35 -15.13
CA SER A 210 7.35 -8.76 -16.48
C SER A 210 6.24 -7.71 -16.61
N ALA A 211 5.12 -7.86 -15.89
CA ALA A 211 4.03 -6.90 -15.91
C ALA A 211 4.43 -5.57 -15.27
N TYR A 212 5.22 -5.59 -14.19
CA TYR A 212 5.78 -4.36 -13.63
C TYR A 212 6.76 -3.68 -14.57
N GLU A 213 7.62 -4.46 -15.23
CA GLU A 213 8.58 -3.94 -16.22
C GLU A 213 7.85 -3.32 -17.43
N ALA A 214 6.76 -3.94 -17.87
CA ALA A 214 5.91 -3.45 -18.96
C ALA A 214 5.18 -2.15 -18.60
N VAL A 215 4.59 -2.07 -17.39
CA VAL A 215 3.97 -0.84 -16.89
C VAL A 215 5.01 0.28 -16.79
N ALA A 216 6.20 -0.02 -16.26
CA ALA A 216 7.27 0.97 -16.16
C ALA A 216 7.73 1.46 -17.55
N ALA A 217 7.77 0.59 -18.55
CA ALA A 217 8.04 0.95 -19.93
C ALA A 217 6.98 1.91 -20.50
N ALA A 218 5.69 1.60 -20.32
CA ALA A 218 4.59 2.45 -20.79
C ALA A 218 4.60 3.82 -20.09
N ILE A 219 4.85 3.85 -18.77
CA ILE A 219 4.97 5.10 -18.00
C ILE A 219 6.14 5.96 -18.49
N ARG A 220 7.26 5.34 -18.91
CA ARG A 220 8.40 6.04 -19.54
C ARG A 220 8.10 6.54 -20.97
N GLY A 221 6.89 6.31 -21.48
CA GLY A 221 6.42 6.82 -22.76
C GLY A 221 6.53 5.83 -23.91
N TRP A 222 6.90 4.57 -23.67
CA TRP A 222 6.87 3.57 -24.73
C TRP A 222 5.44 3.07 -24.97
N ASP A 223 4.80 3.57 -26.03
CA ASP A 223 3.51 3.09 -26.52
C ASP A 223 3.65 2.39 -27.89
N PRO A 224 3.68 1.05 -27.94
CA PRO A 224 3.77 0.30 -29.19
C PRO A 224 2.43 0.26 -29.97
N THR A 225 1.34 0.74 -29.39
CA THR A 225 -0.01 0.66 -29.99
C THR A 225 -0.35 1.84 -30.88
N GLY A 226 0.42 2.93 -30.82
CA GLY A 226 0.14 4.16 -31.55
C GLY A 226 -1.08 4.93 -31.00
N GLY A 227 -1.36 4.87 -29.71
CA GLY A 227 -2.46 5.59 -29.08
C GLY A 227 -3.79 4.82 -28.99
N ALA A 228 -3.75 3.49 -29.04
CA ALA A 228 -4.96 2.67 -28.98
C ALA A 228 -5.74 2.86 -27.66
N LEU A 229 -7.07 2.80 -27.76
CA LEU A 229 -8.02 2.86 -26.63
C LEU A 229 -8.71 1.51 -26.39
N TYR A 230 -8.70 0.65 -27.40
CA TYR A 230 -9.36 -0.64 -27.39
C TYR A 230 -8.41 -1.73 -27.88
N TYR A 231 -8.61 -2.94 -27.37
CA TYR A 231 -7.97 -4.13 -27.93
C TYR A 231 -8.89 -5.34 -27.79
N TRP A 232 -8.69 -6.34 -28.64
CA TRP A 232 -9.39 -7.62 -28.55
C TRP A 232 -8.57 -8.74 -29.17
N ASN A 233 -8.83 -9.97 -28.74
CA ASN A 233 -8.32 -11.15 -29.43
C ASN A 233 -9.27 -11.50 -30.60
N PRO A 234 -8.81 -11.46 -31.86
CA PRO A 234 -9.67 -11.68 -33.02
C PRO A 234 -10.26 -13.09 -33.07
N ALA A 235 -9.60 -14.08 -32.46
CA ALA A 235 -10.10 -15.45 -32.39
C ALA A 235 -11.21 -15.64 -31.33
N ARG A 236 -11.39 -14.69 -30.41
CA ARG A 236 -12.35 -14.79 -29.29
C ARG A 236 -13.38 -13.66 -29.26
N ALA A 237 -13.22 -12.62 -30.08
CA ALA A 237 -14.10 -11.47 -30.07
C ALA A 237 -15.50 -11.81 -30.61
N THR A 238 -16.50 -11.71 -29.74
CA THR A 238 -17.91 -11.97 -30.06
C THR A 238 -18.71 -10.72 -30.37
N SER A 239 -18.25 -9.55 -29.93
CA SER A 239 -18.96 -8.28 -30.14
C SER A 239 -18.74 -7.72 -31.55
N PRO A 240 -19.77 -7.52 -32.37
CA PRO A 240 -19.61 -6.91 -33.71
C PRO A 240 -19.06 -5.48 -33.66
N TRP A 241 -19.30 -4.77 -32.55
CA TRP A 241 -18.89 -3.37 -32.39
C TRP A 241 -17.37 -3.18 -32.48
N VAL A 242 -16.56 -4.11 -32.01
CA VAL A 242 -15.09 -3.96 -32.03
C VAL A 242 -14.55 -3.88 -33.46
N TRP A 243 -15.21 -4.56 -34.41
CA TRP A 243 -14.84 -4.57 -35.82
C TRP A 243 -15.24 -3.30 -36.57
N THR A 244 -16.01 -2.41 -35.93
CA THR A 244 -16.30 -1.07 -36.45
C THR A 244 -15.25 -0.03 -36.07
N ARG A 245 -14.30 -0.38 -35.18
CA ARG A 245 -13.24 0.51 -34.71
C ARG A 245 -12.13 0.63 -35.75
N LYS A 246 -11.39 1.74 -35.72
CA LYS A 246 -10.25 1.91 -36.63
C LYS A 246 -9.06 1.13 -36.09
N ILE A 247 -8.76 0.00 -36.72
CA ILE A 247 -7.61 -0.84 -36.38
C ILE A 247 -6.32 -0.07 -36.64
N ILE A 248 -5.41 -0.08 -35.67
CA ILE A 248 -4.09 0.56 -35.75
C ILE A 248 -3.01 -0.48 -36.01
N THR A 249 -2.97 -1.55 -35.21
CA THR A 249 -1.93 -2.59 -35.31
C THR A 249 -2.38 -3.90 -34.65
N ALA A 250 -1.60 -4.96 -34.85
CA ALA A 250 -1.71 -6.24 -34.15
C ALA A 250 -0.39 -6.56 -33.45
N ILE A 251 -0.45 -6.91 -32.16
CA ILE A 251 0.71 -7.26 -31.35
C ILE A 251 0.37 -8.53 -30.56
N GLY A 252 1.15 -9.58 -30.77
CA GLY A 252 0.84 -10.90 -30.21
C GLY A 252 -0.53 -11.38 -30.70
N ASN A 253 -1.40 -11.80 -29.78
CA ASN A 253 -2.75 -12.27 -30.09
C ASN A 253 -3.81 -11.17 -30.07
N HIS A 254 -3.42 -9.90 -29.97
CA HIS A 254 -4.35 -8.78 -29.82
C HIS A 254 -4.31 -7.82 -31.00
N ILE A 255 -5.49 -7.42 -31.46
CA ILE A 255 -5.70 -6.25 -32.32
C ILE A 255 -5.87 -5.03 -31.43
N PHE A 256 -5.26 -3.90 -31.80
CA PHE A 256 -5.35 -2.61 -31.10
C PHE A 256 -6.00 -1.56 -32.01
N ALA A 257 -6.90 -0.76 -31.46
CA ALA A 257 -7.73 0.19 -32.23
C ALA A 257 -8.11 1.46 -31.45
N ILE A 258 -8.67 2.43 -32.20
CA ILE A 258 -9.30 3.66 -31.71
C ILE A 258 -10.79 3.74 -32.10
#